data_AF-A0A5B1LGG2-F1
#
_entry.id   AF-A0A5B1LGG2-F1
#
_cell.length_a   1.000
_cell.length_b   1.000
_cell.length_c   1.000
_cell.angle_alpha   90.00
_cell.angle_beta   90.00
_cell.angle_gamma   90.00
#
_symmetry.space_group_name_H-M   'P 1'
#
loop_
_entity.id
_entity.type
_entity.pdbx_description
1 polymer ?
#
loop_
_entity_poly.entity_id
_entity_poly.type
_entity_poly.pdbx_seq_one_letter_code
_entity_poly.pdbx_strand_id
1 'polypeptide(L)'
;MRTSPCRRGAHPPRSQHRTRTLDRRADRAYAPDVDDQIYRQEDAMTDPLGDIIGDYRAFAAQQSDRLLDRGIDITAYSLSHLAVRVPEWDQYVRVRTMLERHAVANRENFWNGRPISLIVPAEPIEVLDGKTVGLIELIPPVHQRVYKMGLEHLGVVVGDTFDTFVDVHKPVLTGQQFQGPTSTPDPVYILFEDFTHVKFYRLSLRASVEIDGGAFEDGFHHVDGWVPQQLVTATGPNPLPR
;
A
#
# COMPACT_ATOMS: atom_id res chain seq x y z
N MET A 1 44.87 13.94 59.52
CA MET A 1 45.86 12.82 59.58
C MET A 1 46.45 12.69 58.17
N ARG A 2 47.77 12.63 57.96
CA ARG A 2 48.66 11.45 58.05
C ARG A 2 48.10 10.25 57.24
N THR A 3 48.79 9.67 56.24
CA THR A 3 50.18 9.89 55.74
C THR A 3 50.41 9.30 54.34
N SER A 4 51.20 9.97 53.49
CA SER A 4 51.96 9.40 52.34
C SER A 4 53.32 8.80 52.87
N PRO A 5 54.36 8.37 52.08
CA PRO A 5 54.58 8.44 50.60
C PRO A 5 55.43 7.29 49.92
N CYS A 6 55.73 7.44 48.61
CA CYS A 6 56.97 6.97 47.90
C CYS A 6 57.19 5.44 47.66
N ARG A 7 58.13 4.92 46.83
CA ARG A 7 59.22 5.45 45.93
C ARG A 7 59.54 4.41 44.81
N ARG A 8 59.62 4.77 43.51
CA ARG A 8 60.80 5.05 42.61
C ARG A 8 61.63 3.87 42.00
N GLY A 9 61.91 3.97 40.68
CA GLY A 9 63.10 3.43 39.95
C GLY A 9 62.82 2.25 38.98
N ALA A 10 63.55 2.00 37.87
CA ALA A 10 64.55 2.79 37.10
C ALA A 10 64.77 2.18 35.66
N HIS A 11 65.53 2.84 34.77
CA HIS A 11 65.81 2.50 33.33
C HIS A 11 67.25 1.95 33.08
N PRO A 12 67.68 1.54 31.84
CA PRO A 12 66.98 0.97 30.66
C PRO A 12 67.53 -0.46 30.29
N PRO A 13 68.47 -0.81 29.33
CA PRO A 13 69.06 -0.18 28.11
C PRO A 13 69.11 -1.03 26.77
N ARG A 14 68.89 -0.35 25.63
CA ARG A 14 69.46 -0.53 24.25
C ARG A 14 69.51 -1.87 23.45
N SER A 15 69.09 -1.73 22.18
CA SER A 15 69.59 -2.40 20.93
C SER A 15 69.12 -3.85 20.65
N GLN A 16 69.06 -4.38 19.41
CA GLN A 16 69.74 -4.02 18.14
C GLN A 16 68.82 -3.97 16.89
N HIS A 17 69.38 -3.53 15.75
CA HIS A 17 68.71 -3.55 14.43
C HIS A 17 68.53 -4.96 13.83
N ARG A 18 67.48 -5.14 13.03
CA ARG A 18 67.60 -5.75 11.68
C ARG A 18 66.56 -5.19 10.71
N THR A 19 66.80 -5.38 9.41
CA THR A 19 66.15 -4.64 8.32
C THR A 19 65.33 -5.54 7.40
N ARG A 20 64.29 -4.94 6.77
CA ARG A 20 63.63 -5.33 5.51
C ARG A 20 63.24 -6.81 5.31
N THR A 21 61.92 -7.02 5.14
CA THR A 21 61.40 -7.47 3.85
C THR A 21 60.10 -6.71 3.55
N LEU A 22 59.78 -6.49 2.27
CA LEU A 22 58.43 -6.16 1.82
C LEU A 22 57.66 -7.46 1.58
N ASP A 23 56.35 -7.48 1.80
CA ASP A 23 55.45 -8.38 1.09
C ASP A 23 54.25 -7.60 0.54
N ARG A 24 53.73 -8.02 -0.62
CA ARG A 24 52.64 -7.37 -1.35
C ARG A 24 51.41 -8.28 -1.31
N ARG A 25 50.38 -7.83 -0.58
CA ARG A 25 48.99 -8.27 -0.77
C ARG A 25 48.14 -7.00 -0.85
N ALA A 26 48.06 -6.35 -2.01
CA ALA A 26 47.32 -6.77 -3.20
C ALA A 26 45.82 -6.73 -2.93
N ASP A 27 45.22 -5.56 -3.19
CA ASP A 27 43.80 -5.30 -3.10
C ASP A 27 43.04 -6.24 -4.05
N ARG A 28 42.37 -7.23 -3.48
CA ARG A 28 41.43 -8.07 -4.22
C ARG A 28 40.04 -7.51 -3.99
N ALA A 29 39.57 -6.68 -4.93
CA ALA A 29 38.20 -6.22 -4.95
C ALA A 29 37.25 -7.42 -4.84
N TYR A 30 36.27 -7.32 -3.96
CA TYR A 30 35.21 -8.31 -3.81
C TYR A 30 34.28 -8.18 -5.02
N ALA A 31 34.50 -9.02 -6.04
CA ALA A 31 33.49 -9.24 -7.06
C ALA A 31 32.29 -9.88 -6.36
N PRO A 32 31.06 -9.36 -6.52
CA PRO A 32 29.87 -10.02 -6.01
C PRO A 32 29.78 -11.41 -6.64
N ASP A 33 29.38 -12.40 -5.85
CA ASP A 33 29.30 -13.77 -6.33
C ASP A 33 28.19 -13.91 -7.38
N VAL A 34 28.37 -14.81 -8.34
CA VAL A 34 27.41 -14.94 -9.46
C VAL A 34 26.06 -15.45 -8.94
N ASP A 35 26.08 -16.31 -7.91
CA ASP A 35 24.88 -16.76 -7.20
C ASP A 35 24.17 -15.60 -6.48
N ASP A 36 24.91 -14.65 -5.90
CA ASP A 36 24.36 -13.44 -5.25
C ASP A 36 23.78 -12.43 -6.26
N GLN A 37 24.06 -12.60 -7.56
CA GLN A 37 23.35 -11.91 -8.64
C GLN A 37 22.12 -12.70 -9.09
N ILE A 38 22.22 -14.02 -9.24
CA ILE A 38 21.10 -14.90 -9.64
C ILE A 38 19.96 -14.83 -8.62
N TYR A 39 20.24 -14.95 -7.31
CA TYR A 39 19.19 -14.89 -6.29
C TYR A 39 18.49 -13.52 -6.25
N ARG A 40 19.21 -12.40 -6.40
CA ARG A 40 18.57 -11.07 -6.54
C ARG A 40 17.76 -10.93 -7.82
N GLN A 41 18.11 -11.66 -8.87
CA GLN A 41 17.41 -11.64 -10.14
C GLN A 41 16.17 -12.54 -10.14
N GLU A 42 16.11 -13.58 -9.29
CA GLU A 42 14.92 -14.38 -9.04
C GLU A 42 13.93 -13.67 -8.08
N ASP A 43 14.40 -13.06 -6.98
CA ASP A 43 13.55 -12.23 -6.11
C ASP A 43 12.87 -11.09 -6.89
N ALA A 44 13.60 -10.46 -7.82
CA ALA A 44 13.09 -9.39 -8.69
C ALA A 44 12.12 -9.87 -9.79
N MET A 45 11.91 -11.18 -9.96
CA MET A 45 10.96 -11.76 -10.92
C MET A 45 9.60 -12.11 -10.29
N THR A 46 9.51 -12.14 -8.96
CA THR A 46 8.23 -12.30 -8.24
C THR A 46 7.69 -10.95 -7.78
N ASP A 47 6.39 -10.71 -8.00
CA ASP A 47 5.66 -9.59 -7.40
C ASP A 47 4.58 -10.18 -6.48
N PRO A 48 4.88 -10.46 -5.19
CA PRO A 48 3.97 -11.20 -4.32
C PRO A 48 2.63 -10.49 -4.09
N LEU A 49 2.60 -9.16 -4.23
CA LEU A 49 1.36 -8.39 -4.21
C LEU A 49 0.59 -8.56 -5.53
N GLY A 50 1.28 -8.53 -6.67
CA GLY A 50 0.72 -8.81 -7.99
C GLY A 50 0.08 -10.20 -8.10
N ASP A 51 0.70 -11.21 -7.51
CA ASP A 51 0.16 -12.58 -7.41
C ASP A 51 -1.13 -12.66 -6.57
N ILE A 52 -1.37 -11.68 -5.67
CA ILE A 52 -2.54 -11.62 -4.79
C ILE A 52 -3.67 -10.76 -5.38
N ILE A 53 -3.36 -9.62 -5.99
CA ILE A 53 -4.36 -8.61 -6.42
C ILE A 53 -4.48 -8.44 -7.95
N GLY A 54 -3.58 -9.04 -8.72
CA GLY A 54 -3.43 -8.83 -10.16
C GLY A 54 -2.48 -7.68 -10.49
N ASP A 55 -2.27 -7.43 -11.79
CA ASP A 55 -1.36 -6.40 -12.30
C ASP A 55 -1.86 -4.98 -12.01
N TYR A 56 -1.49 -4.49 -10.83
CA TYR A 56 -1.80 -3.14 -10.36
C TYR A 56 -1.03 -2.04 -11.10
N ARG A 57 0.07 -2.40 -11.79
CA ARG A 57 0.91 -1.45 -12.54
C ARG A 57 0.24 -1.11 -13.87
N ALA A 58 -0.16 -2.14 -14.64
CA ALA A 58 -0.97 -1.96 -15.85
C ALA A 58 -2.35 -1.37 -15.55
N PHE A 59 -2.98 -1.74 -14.42
CA PHE A 59 -4.23 -1.12 -13.97
C PHE A 59 -4.07 0.39 -13.71
N ALA A 60 -3.03 0.80 -12.98
CA ALA A 60 -2.78 2.21 -12.69
C ALA A 60 -2.42 3.00 -13.96
N ALA A 61 -1.59 2.44 -14.85
CA ALA A 61 -1.27 3.01 -16.17
C ALA A 61 -2.55 3.24 -16.99
N GLN A 62 -3.38 2.21 -17.16
CA GLN A 62 -4.65 2.30 -17.86
C GLN A 62 -5.59 3.35 -17.25
N GLN A 63 -5.64 3.49 -15.92
CA GLN A 63 -6.48 4.51 -15.28
C GLN A 63 -5.92 5.93 -15.56
N SER A 64 -4.59 6.10 -15.60
CA SER A 64 -3.95 7.37 -15.95
C SER A 64 -4.22 7.77 -17.41
N ASP A 65 -4.06 6.84 -18.35
CA ASP A 65 -4.35 7.07 -19.78
C ASP A 65 -5.80 7.49 -20.00
N ARG A 66 -6.76 6.75 -19.40
CA ARG A 66 -8.21 7.04 -19.46
C ARG A 66 -8.59 8.40 -18.88
N LEU A 67 -7.78 8.96 -17.99
CA LEU A 67 -7.95 10.31 -17.44
C LEU A 67 -7.35 11.37 -18.34
N LEU A 68 -6.18 11.11 -18.93
CA LEU A 68 -5.55 12.01 -19.90
C LEU A 68 -6.44 12.19 -21.15
N ASP A 69 -7.06 11.11 -21.63
CA ASP A 69 -8.12 11.11 -22.66
C ASP A 69 -9.32 12.01 -22.30
N ARG A 70 -9.57 12.22 -21.00
CA ARG A 70 -10.65 13.05 -20.45
C ARG A 70 -10.17 14.44 -20.01
N GLY A 71 -8.93 14.82 -20.36
CA GLY A 71 -8.34 16.12 -20.04
C GLY A 71 -7.89 16.29 -18.59
N ILE A 72 -7.64 15.19 -17.87
CA ILE A 72 -7.15 15.17 -16.49
C ILE A 72 -5.75 14.53 -16.48
N ASP A 73 -4.71 15.36 -16.42
CA ASP A 73 -3.35 14.89 -16.13
C ASP A 73 -3.19 14.69 -14.61
N ILE A 74 -2.79 13.49 -14.18
CA ILE A 74 -2.52 13.17 -12.77
C ILE A 74 -1.03 13.12 -12.40
N THR A 75 -0.14 13.46 -13.33
CA THR A 75 1.32 13.47 -13.13
C THR A 75 1.75 14.38 -11.98
N ALA A 76 1.03 15.48 -11.73
CA ALA A 76 1.29 16.40 -10.62
C ALA A 76 0.77 15.91 -9.25
N TYR A 77 -0.17 14.96 -9.20
CA TYR A 77 -0.83 14.53 -7.97
C TYR A 77 -0.14 13.34 -7.29
N SER A 78 -0.35 13.20 -5.98
CA SER A 78 0.01 11.99 -5.23
C SER A 78 -1.14 10.99 -5.22
N LEU A 79 -0.83 9.72 -4.97
CA LEU A 79 -1.81 8.63 -4.97
C LEU A 79 -2.29 8.32 -3.54
N SER A 80 -3.55 7.93 -3.42
CA SER A 80 -4.27 7.78 -2.15
C SER A 80 -4.28 6.32 -1.67
N HIS A 81 -4.63 5.39 -2.57
CA HIS A 81 -4.74 3.95 -2.34
C HIS A 81 -5.01 3.23 -3.67
N LEU A 82 -4.81 1.91 -3.67
CA LEU A 82 -5.38 0.98 -4.65
C LEU A 82 -6.53 0.21 -3.99
N ALA A 83 -7.66 0.06 -4.66
CA ALA A 83 -8.79 -0.68 -4.13
C ALA A 83 -8.99 -2.02 -4.85
N VAL A 84 -9.22 -3.07 -4.08
CA VAL A 84 -9.36 -4.45 -4.55
C VAL A 84 -10.68 -5.01 -4.02
N ARG A 85 -11.53 -5.50 -4.91
CA ARG A 85 -12.83 -6.08 -4.58
C ARG A 85 -12.86 -7.58 -4.86
N VAL A 86 -13.39 -8.34 -3.92
CA VAL A 86 -13.59 -9.79 -4.03
C VAL A 86 -15.09 -10.15 -4.07
N PRO A 87 -15.47 -11.26 -4.72
CA PRO A 87 -16.87 -11.65 -4.90
C PRO A 87 -17.48 -12.38 -3.68
N GLU A 88 -16.65 -12.93 -2.78
CA GLU A 88 -17.07 -13.81 -1.68
C GLU A 88 -16.29 -13.51 -0.38
N TRP A 89 -16.81 -13.93 0.77
CA TRP A 89 -16.26 -13.57 2.09
C TRP A 89 -15.09 -14.44 2.54
N ASP A 90 -15.13 -15.73 2.22
CA ASP A 90 -13.96 -16.62 2.35
C ASP A 90 -12.81 -16.14 1.46
N GLN A 91 -13.10 -15.64 0.25
CA GLN A 91 -12.13 -14.98 -0.62
C GLN A 91 -11.60 -13.68 0.00
N TYR A 92 -12.44 -12.88 0.69
CA TYR A 92 -11.99 -11.71 1.45
C TYR A 92 -11.01 -12.08 2.54
N VAL A 93 -11.38 -13.01 3.43
CA VAL A 93 -10.52 -13.47 4.54
C VAL A 93 -9.21 -14.06 3.98
N ARG A 94 -9.29 -14.86 2.90
CA ARG A 94 -8.11 -15.42 2.23
C ARG A 94 -7.19 -14.33 1.66
N VAL A 95 -7.73 -13.36 0.91
CA VAL A 95 -6.92 -12.27 0.34
C VAL A 95 -6.31 -11.39 1.42
N ARG A 96 -7.09 -11.05 2.47
CA ARG A 96 -6.60 -10.30 3.63
C ARG A 96 -5.40 -10.99 4.28
N THR A 97 -5.53 -12.27 4.64
CA THR A 97 -4.46 -13.08 5.26
C THR A 97 -3.28 -13.44 4.32
N MET A 98 -3.39 -13.16 3.02
CA MET A 98 -2.24 -13.17 2.11
C MET A 98 -1.55 -11.80 2.08
N LEU A 99 -2.30 -10.70 1.93
CA LEU A 99 -1.77 -9.33 1.96
C LEU A 99 -1.09 -8.98 3.30
N GLU A 100 -1.63 -9.45 4.42
CA GLU A 100 -1.09 -9.22 5.77
C GLU A 100 0.31 -9.83 5.99
N ARG A 101 0.80 -10.67 5.07
CA ARG A 101 2.19 -11.18 5.07
C ARG A 101 3.20 -10.19 4.50
N HIS A 102 2.72 -9.18 3.78
CA HIS A 102 3.47 -8.15 3.08
C HIS A 102 3.13 -6.75 3.60
N ALA A 103 2.55 -6.68 4.81
CA ALA A 103 2.04 -5.49 5.47
C ALA A 103 2.66 -5.31 6.86
N VAL A 104 2.63 -4.09 7.38
CA VAL A 104 3.01 -3.78 8.77
C VAL A 104 1.79 -3.50 9.66
N ALA A 105 0.70 -3.02 9.07
CA ALA A 105 -0.52 -2.69 9.79
C ALA A 105 -1.77 -2.93 8.94
N ASN A 106 -2.93 -3.03 9.59
CA ASN A 106 -4.22 -2.82 8.95
C ASN A 106 -5.13 -1.89 9.78
N ARG A 107 -6.28 -1.53 9.21
CA ARG A 107 -7.46 -1.06 9.95
C ARG A 107 -8.70 -1.64 9.30
N GLU A 108 -9.24 -2.70 9.88
CA GLU A 108 -10.54 -3.25 9.49
C GLU A 108 -11.67 -2.59 10.28
N ASN A 109 -12.63 -1.96 9.58
CA ASN A 109 -13.71 -1.18 10.18
C ASN A 109 -15.06 -1.43 9.50
N PHE A 110 -16.16 -1.15 10.20
CA PHE A 110 -17.51 -1.25 9.65
C PHE A 110 -17.87 -0.08 8.72
N TRP A 111 -17.96 -0.36 7.42
CA TRP A 111 -18.29 0.61 6.38
C TRP A 111 -19.57 0.17 5.67
N ASN A 112 -20.68 0.90 5.88
CA ASN A 112 -21.99 0.58 5.31
C ASN A 112 -22.47 -0.88 5.59
N GLY A 113 -22.27 -1.36 6.83
CA GLY A 113 -22.80 -2.65 7.31
C GLY A 113 -21.93 -3.89 7.05
N ARG A 114 -20.78 -3.72 6.37
CA ARG A 114 -19.76 -4.76 6.16
C ARG A 114 -18.40 -4.29 6.68
N PRO A 115 -17.47 -5.19 7.06
CA PRO A 115 -16.07 -4.83 7.23
C PRO A 115 -15.47 -4.35 5.91
N ILE A 116 -14.49 -3.44 5.99
CA ILE A 116 -13.53 -3.10 4.92
C ILE A 116 -12.17 -2.98 5.61
N SER A 117 -11.12 -3.59 5.04
CA SER A 117 -9.77 -3.50 5.60
C SER A 117 -8.91 -2.56 4.78
N LEU A 118 -8.38 -1.56 5.45
CA LEU A 118 -7.35 -0.67 4.93
C LEU A 118 -5.99 -1.22 5.35
N ILE A 119 -5.26 -1.81 4.41
CA ILE A 119 -4.01 -2.54 4.68
C ILE A 119 -2.84 -1.62 4.32
N VAL A 120 -1.84 -1.52 5.21
CA VAL A 120 -0.62 -0.72 5.04
C VAL A 120 0.53 -1.67 4.66
N PRO A 121 0.97 -1.69 3.39
CA PRO A 121 2.11 -2.49 2.95
C PRO A 121 3.38 -2.17 3.74
N ALA A 122 4.28 -3.16 3.88
CA ALA A 122 5.57 -2.98 4.54
C ALA A 122 6.51 -2.07 3.73
N GLU A 123 6.41 -2.14 2.40
CA GLU A 123 7.09 -1.26 1.45
C GLU A 123 6.04 -0.56 0.56
N PRO A 124 6.15 0.76 0.29
CA PRO A 124 5.19 1.47 -0.56
C PRO A 124 5.14 0.89 -1.98
N ILE A 125 3.93 0.67 -2.49
CA ILE A 125 3.71 0.00 -3.78
C ILE A 125 4.01 0.98 -4.91
N GLU A 126 5.08 0.73 -5.68
CA GLU A 126 5.45 1.57 -6.82
C GLU A 126 4.50 1.37 -8.03
N VAL A 127 4.08 2.48 -8.64
CA VAL A 127 3.25 2.57 -9.85
C VAL A 127 3.60 3.87 -10.61
N LEU A 128 3.16 4.03 -11.86
CA LEU A 128 3.15 5.32 -12.58
C LEU A 128 4.43 6.17 -12.42
N ASP A 129 5.49 5.83 -13.16
CA ASP A 129 6.75 6.59 -13.23
C ASP A 129 7.40 6.89 -11.86
N GLY A 130 7.42 5.89 -10.98
CA GLY A 130 8.05 5.99 -9.65
C GLY A 130 7.18 6.66 -8.58
N LYS A 131 5.88 6.89 -8.84
CA LYS A 131 4.91 7.21 -7.79
C LYS A 131 4.70 6.00 -6.87
N THR A 132 4.25 6.23 -5.64
CA THR A 132 3.97 5.15 -4.69
C THR A 132 2.57 5.23 -4.09
N VAL A 133 2.05 4.07 -3.73
CA VAL A 133 0.77 3.86 -3.04
C VAL A 133 1.04 3.21 -1.69
N GLY A 134 0.70 3.92 -0.60
CA GLY A 134 0.94 3.47 0.78
C GLY A 134 -0.24 2.76 1.45
N LEU A 135 -1.27 2.35 0.69
CA LEU A 135 -2.50 1.74 1.23
C LEU A 135 -3.24 0.88 0.18
N ILE A 136 -3.73 -0.29 0.60
CA ILE A 136 -4.71 -1.08 -0.15
C ILE A 136 -6.07 -1.01 0.57
N GLU A 137 -7.14 -0.63 -0.14
CA GLU A 137 -8.53 -0.82 0.33
C GLU A 137 -9.04 -2.19 -0.15
N LEU A 138 -9.11 -3.17 0.76
CA LEU A 138 -9.72 -4.48 0.47
C LEU A 138 -11.21 -4.46 0.80
N ILE A 139 -12.06 -4.72 -0.20
CA ILE A 139 -13.52 -4.61 -0.10
C ILE A 139 -14.17 -6.00 -0.30
N PRO A 140 -14.98 -6.49 0.66
CA PRO A 140 -15.75 -7.71 0.47
C PRO A 140 -16.94 -7.51 -0.49
N PRO A 141 -17.69 -8.59 -0.79
CA PRO A 141 -19.01 -8.47 -1.41
C PRO A 141 -20.02 -7.65 -0.59
N VAL A 142 -21.27 -7.61 -1.08
CA VAL A 142 -22.42 -6.87 -0.52
C VAL A 142 -22.31 -5.36 -0.72
N HIS A 143 -22.63 -4.92 -1.94
CA HIS A 143 -23.10 -3.57 -2.22
C HIS A 143 -24.19 -3.58 -3.30
N GLN A 144 -24.96 -2.50 -3.44
CA GLN A 144 -26.17 -2.43 -4.27
C GLN A 144 -25.91 -2.10 -5.75
N ARG A 145 -24.64 -2.05 -6.18
CA ARG A 145 -24.23 -1.73 -7.55
C ARG A 145 -23.34 -2.84 -8.12
N VAL A 146 -23.28 -2.95 -9.43
CA VAL A 146 -22.28 -3.75 -10.14
C VAL A 146 -20.92 -3.06 -10.02
N TYR A 147 -19.89 -3.84 -9.73
CA TYR A 147 -18.49 -3.40 -9.62
C TYR A 147 -17.57 -4.42 -10.28
N LYS A 148 -16.41 -3.96 -10.75
CA LYS A 148 -15.32 -4.84 -11.16
C LYS A 148 -14.82 -5.67 -9.96
N MET A 149 -14.53 -6.95 -10.19
CA MET A 149 -13.81 -7.83 -9.26
C MET A 149 -12.32 -7.88 -9.62
N GLY A 150 -11.47 -8.02 -8.61
CA GLY A 150 -10.04 -7.70 -8.69
C GLY A 150 -9.80 -6.23 -8.36
N LEU A 151 -8.80 -5.60 -8.98
CA LEU A 151 -8.58 -4.16 -8.91
C LEU A 151 -9.82 -3.40 -9.41
N GLU A 152 -10.37 -2.53 -8.56
CA GLU A 152 -11.64 -1.82 -8.79
C GLU A 152 -11.43 -0.32 -9.02
N HIS A 153 -10.63 0.36 -8.18
CA HIS A 153 -10.35 1.78 -8.38
C HIS A 153 -8.97 2.22 -7.89
N LEU A 154 -8.48 3.30 -8.49
CA LEU A 154 -7.33 4.07 -8.03
C LEU A 154 -7.83 5.32 -7.29
N GLY A 155 -7.23 5.65 -6.16
CA GLY A 155 -7.45 6.92 -5.47
C GLY A 155 -6.34 7.94 -5.79
N VAL A 156 -6.70 9.19 -6.08
CA VAL A 156 -5.80 10.32 -6.35
C VAL A 156 -6.05 11.45 -5.35
N VAL A 157 -4.97 12.09 -4.86
CA VAL A 157 -5.05 13.20 -3.90
C VAL A 157 -4.80 14.53 -4.62
N VAL A 158 -5.83 15.38 -4.65
CA VAL A 158 -5.82 16.70 -5.29
C VAL A 158 -5.31 17.79 -4.33
N GLY A 159 -5.45 17.58 -3.03
CA GLY A 159 -5.06 18.56 -2.00
C GLY A 159 -5.97 19.78 -1.98
N ASP A 160 -5.41 20.93 -1.59
CA ASP A 160 -6.15 22.18 -1.35
C ASP A 160 -6.86 22.75 -2.58
N THR A 161 -6.46 22.33 -3.79
CA THR A 161 -7.10 22.74 -5.06
C THR A 161 -8.37 21.96 -5.41
N PHE A 162 -8.83 21.06 -4.53
CA PHE A 162 -9.96 20.15 -4.76
C PHE A 162 -11.23 20.85 -5.29
N ASP A 163 -11.63 22.00 -4.74
CA ASP A 163 -12.87 22.65 -5.16
C ASP A 163 -12.76 23.22 -6.58
N THR A 164 -11.60 23.82 -6.91
CA THR A 164 -11.27 24.27 -8.28
C THR A 164 -11.21 23.09 -9.26
N PHE A 165 -10.63 21.95 -8.84
CA PHE A 165 -10.60 20.73 -9.65
C PHE A 165 -12.02 20.21 -9.93
N VAL A 166 -12.89 20.19 -8.92
CA VAL A 166 -14.31 19.79 -9.07
C VAL A 166 -15.05 20.72 -10.03
N ASP A 167 -14.86 22.04 -9.94
CA ASP A 167 -15.51 22.99 -10.85
C ASP A 167 -15.00 22.90 -12.29
N VAL A 168 -13.68 22.71 -12.49
CA VAL A 168 -13.08 22.56 -13.84
C VAL A 168 -13.47 21.24 -14.50
N HIS A 169 -13.40 20.12 -13.77
CA HIS A 169 -13.64 18.78 -14.33
C HIS A 169 -15.08 18.27 -14.17
N LYS A 170 -15.98 19.10 -13.64
CA LYS A 170 -17.43 18.84 -13.51
C LYS A 170 -18.10 18.20 -14.74
N PRO A 171 -17.75 18.54 -16.00
CA PRO A 171 -18.37 17.93 -17.18
C PRO A 171 -18.01 16.45 -17.41
N VAL A 172 -16.92 15.95 -16.81
CA VAL A 172 -16.44 14.56 -16.98
C VAL A 172 -16.56 13.70 -15.72
N LEU A 173 -16.78 14.30 -14.55
CA LEU A 173 -17.05 13.57 -13.29
C LEU A 173 -18.40 12.83 -13.36
N THR A 174 -18.41 11.55 -12.99
CA THR A 174 -19.64 10.73 -12.96
C THR A 174 -20.42 10.90 -11.66
N GLY A 175 -19.80 11.37 -10.58
CA GLY A 175 -20.50 11.73 -9.35
C GLY A 175 -19.60 11.98 -8.16
N GLN A 176 -20.22 12.01 -6.97
CA GLN A 176 -19.59 12.11 -5.66
C GLN A 176 -20.03 10.92 -4.79
N GLN A 177 -19.14 10.38 -3.95
CA GLN A 177 -19.42 9.20 -3.12
C GLN A 177 -19.41 9.56 -1.63
N PHE A 178 -20.59 9.53 -1.00
CA PHE A 178 -20.71 9.60 0.45
C PHE A 178 -19.93 8.48 1.15
N GLN A 179 -18.91 8.83 1.92
CA GLN A 179 -18.14 7.88 2.74
C GLN A 179 -18.53 7.89 4.22
N GLY A 180 -19.10 9.00 4.73
CA GLY A 180 -19.55 9.10 6.13
C GLY A 180 -19.83 10.53 6.56
N PRO A 181 -20.42 10.76 7.75
CA PRO A 181 -20.78 12.10 8.23
C PRO A 181 -19.58 13.03 8.50
N THR A 182 -18.37 12.48 8.60
CA THR A 182 -17.10 13.21 8.77
C THR A 182 -16.34 13.43 7.45
N SER A 183 -16.76 12.76 6.37
CA SER A 183 -16.15 12.86 5.04
C SER A 183 -16.49 14.21 4.38
N THR A 184 -15.63 15.20 4.60
CA THR A 184 -15.88 16.59 4.15
C THR A 184 -14.65 17.20 3.46
N PRO A 185 -14.68 17.43 2.14
CA PRO A 185 -15.70 16.99 1.17
C PRO A 185 -15.58 15.50 0.86
N ASP A 186 -16.70 14.86 0.52
CA ASP A 186 -16.72 13.53 -0.08
C ASP A 186 -15.95 13.49 -1.42
N PRO A 187 -15.27 12.38 -1.74
CA PRO A 187 -14.54 12.23 -2.99
C PRO A 187 -15.47 12.25 -4.22
N VAL A 188 -15.01 12.90 -5.28
CA VAL A 188 -15.62 12.83 -6.62
C VAL A 188 -14.98 11.72 -7.44
N TYR A 189 -15.68 11.17 -8.42
CA TYR A 189 -15.18 10.03 -9.18
C TYR A 189 -15.58 10.05 -10.66
N ILE A 190 -14.78 9.33 -11.45
CA ILE A 190 -15.12 8.89 -12.81
C ILE A 190 -15.31 7.38 -12.76
N LEU A 191 -16.45 6.90 -13.25
CA LEU A 191 -16.77 5.48 -13.48
C LEU A 191 -16.54 5.18 -14.95
N PHE A 192 -15.78 4.14 -15.25
CA PHE A 192 -15.52 3.66 -16.61
C PHE A 192 -16.46 2.52 -17.01
N GLU A 193 -16.46 2.23 -18.30
CA GLU A 193 -17.40 1.33 -18.98
C GLU A 193 -17.24 -0.15 -18.56
N ASP A 194 -16.11 -0.51 -17.94
CA ASP A 194 -15.80 -1.83 -17.37
C ASP A 194 -15.97 -1.93 -15.85
N PHE A 195 -16.63 -0.92 -15.25
CA PHE A 195 -16.89 -0.79 -13.81
C PHE A 195 -15.64 -0.59 -12.93
N THR A 196 -14.51 -0.18 -13.51
CA THR A 196 -13.41 0.44 -12.74
C THR A 196 -13.67 1.93 -12.52
N HIS A 197 -12.97 2.55 -11.57
CA HIS A 197 -13.07 3.98 -11.30
C HIS A 197 -11.71 4.65 -11.06
N VAL A 198 -11.65 5.97 -11.20
CA VAL A 198 -10.74 6.80 -10.40
C VAL A 198 -11.55 7.68 -9.47
N LYS A 199 -11.10 7.77 -8.21
CA LYS A 199 -11.65 8.65 -7.18
C LYS A 199 -10.64 9.73 -6.83
N PHE A 200 -11.10 10.98 -6.80
CA PHE A 200 -10.32 12.15 -6.45
C PHE A 200 -10.69 12.60 -5.05
N TYR A 201 -9.70 12.92 -4.22
CA TYR A 201 -9.86 13.28 -2.82
C TYR A 201 -9.16 14.60 -2.49
N ARG A 202 -9.66 15.32 -1.48
CA ARG A 202 -8.91 16.42 -0.85
C ARG A 202 -7.74 15.89 0.00
N LEU A 203 -7.96 14.84 0.78
CA LEU A 203 -6.96 14.17 1.64
C LEU A 203 -6.82 12.70 1.24
N SER A 204 -5.68 12.06 1.50
CA SER A 204 -5.55 10.62 1.25
C SER A 204 -6.54 9.82 2.11
N LEU A 205 -6.99 8.66 1.64
CA LEU A 205 -7.92 7.79 2.39
C LEU A 205 -7.35 7.42 3.76
N ARG A 206 -6.02 7.22 3.82
CA ARG A 206 -5.27 7.06 5.06
C ARG A 206 -5.42 8.28 5.97
N ALA A 207 -5.11 9.49 5.49
CA ALA A 207 -5.17 10.70 6.31
C ALA A 207 -6.59 11.02 6.81
N SER A 208 -7.62 10.85 5.98
CA SER A 208 -9.03 11.00 6.40
C SER A 208 -9.39 10.04 7.53
N VAL A 209 -8.92 8.79 7.46
CA VAL A 209 -9.19 7.77 8.49
C VAL A 209 -8.30 7.94 9.73
N GLU A 210 -7.14 8.59 9.61
CA GLU A 210 -6.27 8.94 10.74
C GLU A 210 -6.78 10.15 11.54
N ILE A 211 -7.59 11.03 10.94
CA ILE A 211 -8.26 12.14 11.63
C ILE A 211 -9.30 11.63 12.64
N ASP A 212 -10.20 10.74 12.22
CA ASP A 212 -11.27 10.22 13.09
C ASP A 212 -10.82 9.06 13.99
N GLY A 213 -9.94 8.19 13.47
CA GLY A 213 -9.54 6.94 14.12
C GLY A 213 -8.14 6.94 14.73
N GLY A 214 -7.40 8.05 14.70
CA GLY A 214 -5.99 8.11 15.10
C GLY A 214 -5.05 7.38 14.13
N ALA A 215 -3.74 7.43 14.37
CA ALA A 215 -2.73 6.77 13.53
C ALA A 215 -2.99 5.27 13.38
N PHE A 216 -2.57 4.67 12.26
CA PHE A 216 -2.51 3.20 12.14
C PHE A 216 -1.45 2.67 13.12
N GLU A 217 -1.85 1.75 14.00
CA GLU A 217 -0.98 1.08 14.97
C GLU A 217 -0.34 -0.16 14.31
N ASP A 218 0.85 -0.58 14.78
CA ASP A 218 1.55 -1.74 14.24
C ASP A 218 0.78 -3.04 14.55
N GLY A 219 0.55 -3.87 13.52
CA GLY A 219 -0.16 -5.14 13.63
C GLY A 219 -1.56 -5.16 13.00
N PHE A 220 -2.29 -6.24 13.26
CA PHE A 220 -3.51 -6.57 12.53
C PHE A 220 -4.72 -6.70 13.45
N HIS A 221 -5.76 -5.93 13.14
CA HIS A 221 -7.05 -5.95 13.80
C HIS A 221 -8.12 -6.43 12.83
N HIS A 222 -9.12 -7.15 13.35
CA HIS A 222 -10.18 -7.74 12.56
C HIS A 222 -11.54 -7.45 13.22
N VAL A 223 -12.58 -7.38 12.40
CA VAL A 223 -13.96 -7.32 12.88
C VAL A 223 -14.41 -8.74 13.25
N ASP A 224 -14.41 -9.02 14.56
CA ASP A 224 -14.89 -10.29 15.09
C ASP A 224 -16.40 -10.50 14.88
N GLY A 225 -16.79 -11.76 14.69
CA GLY A 225 -18.19 -12.19 14.70
C GLY A 225 -19.06 -11.74 13.51
N TRP A 226 -18.53 -10.98 12.54
CA TRP A 226 -19.30 -10.67 11.33
C TRP A 226 -19.51 -11.90 10.47
N VAL A 227 -20.75 -12.08 10.02
CA VAL A 227 -21.13 -13.08 9.03
C VAL A 227 -21.75 -12.38 7.82
N PRO A 228 -21.51 -12.86 6.59
CA PRO A 228 -22.15 -12.30 5.41
C PRO A 228 -23.67 -12.35 5.53
N GLN A 229 -24.35 -11.26 5.17
CA GLN A 229 -25.78 -11.30 4.94
C GLN A 229 -26.06 -12.30 3.81
N GLN A 230 -26.75 -13.39 4.12
CA GLN A 230 -27.25 -14.30 3.10
C GLN A 230 -28.18 -13.51 2.17
N LEU A 231 -27.84 -13.45 0.88
CA LEU A 231 -28.68 -12.83 -0.14
C LEU A 231 -29.94 -13.68 -0.31
N VAL A 232 -30.99 -13.34 0.45
CA VAL A 232 -32.33 -13.89 0.25
C VAL A 232 -32.85 -13.35 -1.07
N THR A 233 -32.62 -14.11 -2.14
CA THR A 233 -33.27 -13.91 -3.43
C THR A 233 -34.78 -14.07 -3.24
N ALA A 234 -35.58 -13.45 -4.11
CA ALA A 234 -37.04 -13.47 -4.02
C ALA A 234 -37.67 -14.87 -4.16
N THR A 235 -36.87 -15.90 -4.47
CA THR A 235 -37.23 -17.33 -4.53
C THR A 235 -37.01 -18.08 -3.20
N GLY A 236 -36.40 -17.45 -2.19
CA GLY A 236 -35.99 -18.12 -0.96
C GLY A 236 -34.72 -18.99 -1.12
N PRO A 237 -34.37 -19.80 -0.11
CA PRO A 237 -33.09 -20.52 -0.07
C PRO A 237 -32.99 -21.73 -1.01
N ASN A 238 -34.07 -22.10 -1.71
CA ASN A 238 -34.01 -23.14 -2.74
C ASN A 238 -33.63 -22.53 -4.09
N PRO A 239 -32.65 -23.09 -4.83
CA PRO A 239 -32.49 -22.77 -6.24
C PRO A 239 -33.74 -23.20 -7.01
N LEU A 240 -34.06 -22.49 -8.09
CA LEU A 240 -35.12 -22.90 -9.00
C LEU A 240 -34.81 -24.30 -9.59
N PRO A 241 -35.82 -25.17 -9.77
CA PRO A 241 -35.62 -26.45 -10.44
C PRO A 241 -35.11 -26.25 -11.87
N ARG A 242 -34.28 -27.19 -12.33
CA ARG A 242 -33.72 -27.25 -13.69
C ARG A 242 -34.74 -27.83 -14.68
#